data_AF-A0A920SPP5-F1
#
_entry.id   AF-A0A920SPP5-F1
#
_cell.length_a   1.000
_cell.length_b   1.000
_cell.length_c   1.000
_cell.angle_alpha   90.00
_cell.angle_beta   90.00
_cell.angle_gamma   90.00
#
_symmetry.space_group_name_H-M   'P 1'
#
loop_
_entity.id
_entity.type
_entity.pdbx_description
1 polymer ?
#
loop_
_entity_poly.entity_id
_entity_poly.type
_entity_poly.pdbx_seq_one_letter_code
_entity_poly.pdbx_strand_id
1 'polypeptide(L)' 'MNACGYSLGATFTPTWMDYPMFYHGNSEEIQPGMVLFLHMILMNSEDATAMTLGQTVSVVDGGAVSLSRHSLDLIVRD' A
#
# COMPACT_ATOMS: atom_id res chain seq x y z
N MET A 1 14.65 -1.49 7.70
CA MET A 1 14.22 -1.22 6.31
C MET A 1 12.81 -0.67 6.40
N ASN A 2 12.58 0.55 5.93
CA ASN A 2 11.29 1.21 6.05
C ASN A 2 10.64 1.17 4.66
N ALA A 3 9.82 0.14 4.42
CA ALA A 3 9.00 0.05 3.23
C ALA A 3 7.54 0.32 3.60
N CYS A 4 6.80 0.98 2.71
CA CYS A 4 5.41 1.40 2.94
C CYS A 4 4.44 0.96 1.84
N GLY A 5 4.87 0.06 0.96
CA GLY A 5 4.09 -0.34 -0.20
C GLY A 5 4.82 -1.26 -1.14
N TYR A 6 4.07 -1.83 -2.07
CA TYR A 6 4.57 -2.60 -3.21
C TYR A 6 3.54 -2.65 -4.34
N SER A 7 4.00 -2.96 -5.55
CA SER A 7 3.11 -3.27 -6.67
C SER A 7 2.41 -4.62 -6.46
N LEU A 8 1.29 -4.80 -7.14
CA LEU A 8 0.54 -6.06 -7.21
C LEU A 8 0.43 -6.51 -8.65
N GLY A 9 0.48 -7.82 -8.85
CA GLY A 9 0.35 -8.44 -10.16
C GLY A 9 -0.28 -9.83 -10.06
N ALA A 10 -0.37 -10.51 -11.19
CA ALA A 10 -0.76 -11.91 -11.24
C ALA A 10 0.44 -12.80 -10.83
N THR A 11 0.65 -12.95 -9.53
CA THR A 11 1.74 -13.77 -8.96
C THR A 11 1.20 -15.08 -8.37
N PHE A 12 2.10 -15.99 -8.01
CA PHE A 12 1.79 -17.27 -7.37
C PHE A 12 2.47 -17.37 -5.99
N THR A 13 2.03 -18.33 -5.18
CA THR A 13 2.66 -18.69 -3.90
C THR A 13 4.20 -18.75 -4.03
N PRO A 14 4.95 -18.14 -3.09
CA PRO A 14 4.51 -17.70 -1.76
C PRO A 14 4.16 -16.20 -1.64
N THR A 15 4.18 -15.43 -2.72
CA THR A 15 4.04 -13.97 -2.65
C THR A 15 2.95 -13.45 -3.56
N TRP A 16 2.20 -12.45 -3.07
CA TRP A 16 1.29 -11.63 -3.87
C TRP A 16 1.92 -10.28 -4.28
N MET A 17 3.14 -10.00 -3.81
CA MET A 17 3.85 -8.76 -4.08
C MET A 17 4.52 -8.83 -5.45
N ASP A 18 4.43 -7.73 -6.19
CA ASP A 18 5.16 -7.49 -7.43
C ASP A 18 6.08 -6.27 -7.27
N TYR A 19 7.04 -6.11 -8.18
CA TYR A 19 7.94 -4.96 -8.22
C TYR A 19 7.21 -3.71 -8.78
N PRO A 20 7.49 -2.48 -8.29
CA PRO A 20 8.47 -2.12 -7.25
C PRO A 20 7.94 -2.13 -5.82
N MET A 21 8.86 -2.23 -4.85
CA MET A 21 8.62 -1.93 -3.43
C MET A 21 8.84 -0.45 -3.12
N PHE A 22 8.11 0.09 -2.14
CA PHE A 22 8.12 1.51 -1.83
C PHE A 22 9.05 1.74 -0.65
N TYR A 23 10.23 2.26 -0.90
CA TYR A 23 11.22 2.61 0.12
C TYR A 23 12.02 3.83 -0.34
N HIS A 24 12.65 4.51 0.61
CA HIS A 24 13.45 5.71 0.30
C HIS A 24 14.59 5.38 -0.66
N GLY A 25 14.68 6.12 -1.77
CA GLY A 25 15.75 5.97 -2.77
C GLY A 25 15.49 4.90 -3.83
N ASN A 26 14.29 4.30 -3.89
CA ASN A 26 13.93 3.52 -5.06
C ASN A 26 13.80 4.46 -6.29
N SER A 27 14.48 4.11 -7.38
CA SER A 27 14.51 4.92 -8.62
C SER A 27 13.34 4.66 -9.56
N GLU A 28 12.53 3.63 -9.29
CA GLU A 28 11.39 3.30 -10.14
C GLU A 28 10.29 4.34 -10.05
N GLU A 29 9.84 4.80 -11.21
CA GLU A 29 8.74 5.73 -11.31
C GLU A 29 7.39 5.02 -11.22
N ILE A 30 6.41 5.69 -10.61
CA ILE A 30 5.02 5.26 -10.63
C ILE A 30 4.43 5.64 -12.00
N GLN A 31 3.91 4.65 -12.73
CA GLN A 31 3.38 4.83 -14.09
C GLN A 31 1.94 4.34 -14.23
N PRO A 32 1.16 4.90 -15.17
CA PRO A 32 -0.15 4.36 -15.55
C PRO A 32 -0.09 2.86 -15.88
N GLY A 33 -1.11 2.12 -15.45
CA GLY A 33 -1.20 0.66 -15.59
C GLY A 33 -0.68 -0.11 -14.38
N MET A 34 0.07 0.52 -13.47
CA MET A 34 0.47 -0.13 -12.21
C MET A 34 -0.72 -0.32 -11.26
N VAL A 35 -0.69 -1.41 -10.50
CA VAL A 35 -1.58 -1.61 -9.33
C VAL A 35 -0.71 -1.62 -8.10
N LEU A 36 -0.99 -0.74 -7.15
CA LEU A 36 -0.11 -0.50 -6.00
C LEU A 36 -0.88 -0.75 -4.72
N PHE A 37 -0.27 -1.48 -3.78
CA PHE A 37 -0.75 -1.61 -2.41
C PHE A 37 0.08 -0.74 -1.48
N LEU A 38 -0.57 0.27 -0.92
CA LEU A 38 -0.01 1.21 0.04
C LEU A 38 -0.36 0.72 1.44
N HIS A 39 0.63 0.45 2.28
CA HIS A 39 0.41 -0.02 3.65
C HIS A 39 1.34 0.69 4.63
N MET A 40 0.90 1.85 5.09
CA MET A 40 1.65 2.66 6.06
C MET A 40 1.32 2.17 7.46
N ILE A 41 2.31 1.57 8.11
CA ILE A 41 2.18 1.03 9.47
C ILE A 41 2.78 2.03 10.45
N LEU A 42 1.97 2.46 11.42
CA LEU A 42 2.42 3.21 12.59
C LEU A 42 2.47 2.24 13.77
N MET A 43 3.65 2.09 14.36
CA MET A 43 3.87 1.28 15.55
C MET A 43 4.30 2.17 16.70
N ASN A 44 3.67 1.99 17.86
CA ASN A 44 4.08 2.58 19.12
C ASN A 44 4.42 1.46 20.10
N SER A 45 5.72 1.26 20.29
CA SER A 45 6.24 0.20 21.16
C SER A 45 6.02 0.47 22.65
N GLU A 46 5.89 1.73 23.07
CA GLU A 46 5.68 2.08 24.48
C GLU A 46 4.31 1.60 24.95
N ASP A 47 3.29 1.82 24.11
CA ASP A 47 1.91 1.42 24.40
C ASP A 47 1.53 0.07 23.80
N ALA A 48 2.47 -0.62 23.13
CA ALA A 48 2.25 -1.85 22.39
C ALA A 48 1.06 -1.78 21.40
N THR A 49 0.86 -0.62 20.79
CA THR A 49 -0.21 -0.38 19.81
C THR A 49 0.35 -0.28 18.40
N ALA A 50 -0.46 -0.69 17.42
CA ALA A 50 -0.16 -0.53 16.02
C ALA A 50 -1.43 -0.20 15.24
N MET A 51 -1.29 0.67 14.24
CA MET A 51 -2.32 0.97 13.27
C MET A 51 -1.72 0.90 11.88
N THR A 52 -2.50 0.46 10.90
CA THR A 52 -2.12 0.52 9.50
C THR A 52 -3.26 1.08 8.68
N LEU A 53 -2.92 1.91 7.70
CA LEU A 53 -3.83 2.27 6.63
C LEU A 53 -3.39 1.52 5.38
N GLY A 54 -4.24 0.60 4.92
CA GLY A 54 -4.02 -0.19 3.72
C GLY A 54 -4.95 0.26 2.60
N GLN A 55 -4.39 0.57 1.42
CA GLN A 55 -5.19 0.90 0.24
C GLN A 55 -4.55 0.34 -1.03
N THR A 56 -5.34 -0.36 -1.83
CA THR A 56 -4.97 -0.70 -3.19
C THR A 56 -5.49 0.35 -4.16
N VAL A 57 -4.62 0.81 -5.07
CA VAL A 57 -4.95 1.76 -6.13
C VAL A 57 -4.53 1.24 -7.50
N SER A 58 -5.28 1.60 -8.54
CA SER A 58 -4.85 1.50 -9.93
C SER A 58 -4.38 2.87 -10.39
N VAL A 59 -3.20 2.93 -11.00
CA VAL A 59 -2.64 4.16 -11.56
C VAL A 59 -3.15 4.33 -12.99
N VAL A 60 -3.69 5.50 -13.27
CA VAL A 60 -4.13 5.93 -14.60
C VAL A 60 -3.46 7.27 -14.94
N ASP A 61 -3.58 7.74 -16.18
CA ASP A 61 -2.95 9.00 -16.61
C ASP A 61 -3.34 10.22 -15.74
N GLY A 62 -4.53 10.20 -15.15
CA GLY A 62 -5.05 11.25 -14.26
C GLY A 62 -4.70 11.10 -12.77
N GLY A 63 -3.94 10.07 -12.38
CA GLY A 63 -3.56 9.80 -10.98
C GLY A 63 -3.95 8.40 -10.50
N ALA A 64 -4.19 8.26 -9.19
CA ALA A 64 -4.51 6.99 -8.56
C ALA A 64 -6.01 6.85 -8.26
N VAL A 65 -6.60 5.72 -8.67
CA VAL A 65 -8.00 5.37 -8.41
C VAL A 65 -8.05 4.22 -7.41
N SER A 66 -8.82 4.36 -6.33
CA SER A 66 -8.95 3.28 -5.34
C SER A 66 -9.68 2.07 -5.92
N LEU A 67 -9.17 0.88 -5.60
CA LEU A 67 -9.83 -0.40 -5.88
C LEU A 67 -10.65 -0.92 -4.68
N SER A 68 -10.72 -0.15 -3.59
CA SER A 68 -11.56 -0.44 -2.44
C SER A 68 -12.84 0.36 -2.51
N ARG A 69 -13.96 -0.27 -2.13
CA ARG A 69 -15.24 0.42 -1.90
C ARG A 69 -15.35 1.08 -0.52
N HIS A 70 -14.44 0.73 0.39
CA HIS A 70 -14.47 1.21 1.78
C HIS A 70 -13.68 2.50 1.91
N SER A 71 -14.13 3.40 2.79
CA SER A 71 -13.38 4.63 3.12
C SER A 71 -12.13 4.32 3.93
N LEU A 72 -11.28 5.34 4.07
CA LEU A 72 -10.05 5.28 4.86
C LEU A 72 -10.27 5.66 6.33
N ASP A 73 -11.53 5.86 6.74
CA ASP A 73 -11.86 6.29 8.09
C ASP A 73 -11.60 5.16 9.10
N LEU A 74 -11.13 5.53 10.28
CA LEU A 74 -11.00 4.60 11.38
C LEU A 74 -12.40 4.12 11.81
N ILE A 75 -12.63 2.81 11.72
CA ILE A 75 -13.86 2.21 12.23
C ILE A 75 -13.77 2.16 13.75
N VAL A 76 -14.61 2.95 14.41
CA VAL A 76 -14.79 2.94 15.87
C VAL A 76 -16.02 2.09 16.21
N ARG A 77 -15.93 1.29 17.27
CA ARG A 77 -17.09 0.60 17.85
C ARG A 77 -17.41 1.24 19.19
N ASP A 78 -18.69 1.47 19.44
CA ASP A 78 -19.21 1.90 20.74
C ASP A 78 -19.21 0.75 21.76
#